data_AF-A0A928KKL9-F1
#
_entry.id   AF-A0A928KKL9-F1
#
_cell.length_a   1.000
_cell.length_b   1.000
_cell.length_c   1.000
_cell.angle_alpha   90.00
_cell.angle_beta   90.00
_cell.angle_gamma   90.00
#
_symmetry.space_group_name_H-M   'P 1'
#
loop_
_entity.id
_entity.type
_entity.pdbx_description
1 polymer ?
#
loop_
_entity_poly.entity_id
_entity_poly.type
_entity_poly.pdbx_seq_one_letter_code
_entity_poly.pdbx_strand_id
1 'polypeptide(L)'
;MAEEKFLEYKGKPLVRSGNTIYYGDMNDPYVVCLGIKNSEELKDITLAGDVTIQLLSTDEDASPKDRIIKKSEKNGLFNALDLGAAWLERQLKKG
;
A
#
# COMPACT_ATOMS: atom_id res chain seq x y z
N MET A 1 -14.51 -21.08 -11.60
CA MET A 1 -13.50 -20.02 -11.68
C MET A 1 -13.38 -19.51 -10.26
N ALA A 2 -12.24 -19.70 -9.60
CA ALA A 2 -12.11 -19.29 -8.19
C ALA A 2 -12.11 -17.76 -8.15
N GLU A 3 -13.14 -17.17 -7.57
CA GLU A 3 -13.14 -15.77 -7.20
C GLU A 3 -12.03 -15.59 -6.17
N GLU A 4 -10.85 -15.15 -6.63
CA GLU A 4 -9.75 -14.75 -5.78
C GLU A 4 -10.25 -13.56 -4.96
N LYS A 5 -10.76 -13.86 -3.77
CA LYS A 5 -11.40 -12.89 -2.88
C LYS A 5 -10.31 -11.95 -2.37
N PHE A 6 -10.08 -10.87 -3.10
CA PHE A 6 -9.15 -9.83 -2.71
C PHE A 6 -9.54 -9.33 -1.32
N LEU A 7 -8.55 -9.15 -0.45
CA LEU A 7 -8.81 -8.50 0.83
C LEU A 7 -9.23 -7.07 0.49
N GLU A 8 -10.31 -6.57 1.10
CA GLU A 8 -10.73 -5.18 0.91
C GLU A 8 -10.49 -4.42 2.20
N TYR A 9 -9.93 -3.21 2.09
CA TYR A 9 -9.78 -2.28 3.20
C TYR A 9 -10.45 -0.97 2.83
N LYS A 10 -11.37 -0.46 3.67
CA LYS A 10 -12.14 0.76 3.41
C LYS A 10 -12.79 0.82 2.01
N GLY A 11 -13.21 -0.32 1.46
CA GLY A 11 -13.85 -0.41 0.14
C GLY A 11 -12.90 -0.33 -1.06
N LYS A 12 -11.60 -0.53 -0.85
CA LYS A 12 -10.59 -0.66 -1.92
C LYS A 12 -9.88 -2.01 -1.82
N PRO A 13 -9.48 -2.61 -2.96
CA PRO A 13 -8.76 -3.87 -2.95
C PRO A 13 -7.38 -3.70 -2.32
N LEU A 14 -6.98 -4.73 -1.59
CA LEU A 14 -5.75 -4.86 -0.85
C LEU A 14 -5.14 -6.21 -1.20
N VAL A 15 -3.99 -6.17 -1.85
CA VAL A 15 -3.28 -7.35 -2.34
C VAL A 15 -1.98 -7.46 -1.60
N ARG A 16 -1.78 -8.58 -0.90
CA ARG A 16 -0.51 -8.88 -0.24
C ARG A 16 0.31 -9.83 -1.10
N SER A 17 1.54 -9.44 -1.41
CA SER A 17 2.54 -10.26 -2.08
C SER A 17 3.80 -10.33 -1.20
N GLY A 18 3.89 -11.39 -0.38
CA GLY A 18 4.99 -11.58 0.57
C GLY A 18 5.07 -10.47 1.63
N ASN A 19 6.18 -9.73 1.62
CA ASN A 19 6.45 -8.58 2.49
C ASN A 19 5.91 -7.25 1.93
N THR A 20 5.35 -7.25 0.72
CA THR A 20 4.81 -6.04 0.10
C THR A 20 3.29 -6.12 0.01
N ILE A 21 2.61 -5.05 0.41
CA ILE A 21 1.15 -4.94 0.36
C ILE A 21 0.80 -3.78 -0.57
N TYR A 22 -0.03 -4.04 -1.56
CA TYR A 22 -0.57 -3.05 -2.46
C TYR A 22 -2.00 -2.73 -2.04
N TYR A 23 -2.32 -1.45 -1.94
CA TYR A 23 -3.62 -0.94 -1.52
C TYR A 23 -4.10 0.10 -2.53
N GLY A 24 -5.29 -0.12 -3.09
CA GLY A 24 -5.88 0.74 -4.12
C GLY A 24 -6.28 -0.05 -5.36
N ASP A 25 -7.07 0.58 -6.22
CA ASP A 25 -7.54 -0.03 -7.46
C ASP A 25 -6.62 0.31 -8.62
N MET A 26 -6.34 -0.64 -9.52
CA MET A 26 -5.51 -0.36 -10.71
C MET A 26 -6.25 0.54 -11.72
N ASN A 27 -7.57 0.67 -11.63
CA ASN A 27 -8.35 1.62 -12.42
C ASN A 27 -8.20 3.06 -11.88
N ASP A 28 -7.73 3.24 -10.65
CA ASP A 28 -7.44 4.57 -10.14
C ASP A 28 -6.10 5.10 -10.69
N PRO A 29 -5.92 6.42 -10.81
CA PRO A 29 -4.65 7.02 -11.20
C PRO A 29 -3.51 6.81 -10.19
N TYR A 30 -3.83 6.36 -8.96
CA TYR A 30 -2.84 6.16 -7.90
C TYR A 30 -3.10 4.87 -7.11
N VAL A 31 -2.04 4.26 -6.60
CA VAL A 31 -2.06 3.09 -5.71
C VAL A 31 -1.01 3.26 -4.61
N VAL A 32 -1.18 2.57 -3.49
CA VAL A 32 -0.23 2.61 -2.37
C VAL A 32 0.48 1.27 -2.27
N CYS A 33 1.80 1.30 -2.16
CA CYS A 33 2.64 0.14 -1.91
C CYS A 33 3.27 0.26 -0.52
N LEU A 34 3.05 -0.73 0.32
CA LEU A 34 3.59 -0.86 1.67
C LEU A 34 4.60 -2.00 1.70
N GLY A 35 5.89 -1.70 1.79
CA GLY A 35 6.95 -2.68 1.93
C GLY A 35 7.35 -2.87 3.39
N ILE A 36 7.18 -4.07 3.93
CA ILE A 36 7.63 -4.45 5.27
C ILE A 36 9.14 -4.70 5.21
N LYS A 37 9.93 -3.78 5.76
CA LYS A 37 11.40 -3.91 5.86
C LYS A 37 11.80 -4.82 7.00
N ASN A 38 11.13 -4.68 8.14
CA ASN A 38 11.42 -5.49 9.32
C ASN A 38 10.13 -6.03 9.92
N SER A 39 10.18 -7.24 10.42
CA SER A 39 9.07 -7.89 11.08
C SER A 39 9.59 -8.61 12.30
N GLU A 40 8.97 -8.34 13.44
CA GLU A 40 9.30 -8.95 14.72
C GLU A 40 8.27 -10.02 15.05
N GLU A 41 8.74 -11.18 15.48
CA GLU A 41 7.89 -12.28 15.91
C GLU A 41 7.59 -12.11 17.40
N LEU A 42 6.42 -11.57 17.72
CA LEU A 42 5.94 -11.46 19.09
C LEU A 42 5.11 -12.68 19.43
N LYS A 43 5.76 -13.67 20.04
CA LYS A 43 5.18 -14.97 20.42
C LYS A 43 4.72 -15.79 19.20
N ASP A 44 3.48 -15.59 18.77
CA ASP A 44 2.79 -16.34 17.72
C ASP A 44 2.29 -15.41 16.59
N ILE A 45 2.53 -14.10 16.72
CA ILE A 45 2.14 -13.09 15.73
C ILE A 45 3.37 -12.39 15.15
N THR A 46 3.48 -12.41 13.83
CA THR A 46 4.49 -11.63 13.10
C THR A 46 3.99 -10.20 12.98
N LEU A 47 4.59 -9.30 13.76
CA LEU A 47 4.28 -7.87 13.73
C LEU A 47 5.24 -7.17 12.77
N ALA A 48 4.73 -6.41 11.81
CA ALA A 48 5.58 -5.57 10.98
C ALA A 48 6.14 -4.42 11.84
N GLY A 49 7.46 -4.39 12.00
CA GLY A 49 8.19 -3.32 12.67
C GLY A 49 8.27 -2.11 11.75
N ASP A 50 9.20 -2.11 10.80
CA ASP A 50 9.39 -0.98 9.88
C ASP A 50 8.71 -1.24 8.54
N VAL A 51 7.82 -0.33 8.15
CA VAL A 51 7.06 -0.40 6.89
C VAL A 51 7.27 0.87 6.09
N THR A 52 7.73 0.70 4.84
CA THR A 52 7.87 1.77 3.87
C THR A 52 6.58 1.93 3.08
N ILE A 53 6.00 3.13 3.11
CA ILE A 53 4.81 3.51 2.35
C ILE A 53 5.26 4.27 1.11
N GLN A 54 4.78 3.86 -0.06
CA GLN A 54 5.04 4.50 -1.33
C GLN A 54 3.71 4.73 -2.04
N LEU A 55 3.37 5.97 -2.32
CA LEU A 55 2.28 6.33 -3.20
C LEU A 55 2.81 6.30 -4.63
N LEU A 56 2.23 5.43 -5.44
CA LEU A 56 2.57 5.19 -6.82
C LEU A 56 1.47 5.74 -7.73
N SER A 57 1.85 6.33 -8.85
CA SER A 57 0.96 6.60 -9.98
C SER A 57 0.82 5.33 -10.82
N THR A 58 -0.39 5.03 -11.27
CA THR A 58 -0.65 3.93 -12.21
C THR A 58 -0.34 4.30 -13.65
N ASP A 59 -0.05 5.58 -13.91
CA ASP A 59 0.33 6.09 -15.23
C ASP A 59 1.42 5.24 -15.88
N GLU A 60 1.12 4.63 -17.03
CA GLU A 60 2.00 3.69 -17.74
C GLU A 60 3.13 4.39 -18.51
N ASP A 61 2.97 5.68 -18.81
CA ASP A 61 3.95 6.48 -19.54
C ASP A 61 5.03 7.05 -18.60
N ALA A 62 4.68 7.22 -17.33
CA ALA A 62 5.60 7.67 -16.30
C ALA A 62 6.73 6.66 -16.02
N SER A 63 7.97 7.16 -16.02
CA SER A 63 9.14 6.39 -15.59
C SER A 63 8.96 5.87 -14.15
N PRO A 64 9.54 4.71 -13.77
CA PRO A 64 9.35 4.10 -12.45
C PRO A 64 9.77 5.00 -11.27
N LYS A 65 10.64 5.98 -11.51
CA LYS A 65 10.99 7.02 -10.52
C LYS A 65 9.91 8.10 -10.39
N ASP A 66 9.29 8.48 -11.50
CA ASP A 66 8.26 9.51 -11.55
C ASP A 66 6.91 8.98 -11.06
N ARG A 67 6.69 7.68 -11.23
CA ARG A 67 5.56 6.96 -10.63
C ARG A 67 5.54 7.10 -9.11
N ILE A 68 6.67 7.28 -8.42
CA ILE A 68 6.67 7.44 -6.96
C ILE A 68 6.36 8.90 -6.60
N ILE A 69 5.08 9.19 -6.40
CA ILE A 69 4.59 10.52 -6.01
C ILE A 69 5.05 10.88 -4.60
N LYS A 70 5.05 9.89 -3.69
CA LYS A 70 5.40 10.11 -2.29
C LYS A 70 5.93 8.86 -1.64
N LYS A 71 6.89 9.02 -0.74
CA LYS A 71 7.40 7.93 0.10
C LYS A 71 7.51 8.37 1.56
N SER A 72 7.28 7.45 2.49
CA SER A 72 7.55 7.64 3.92
C SER A 72 7.78 6.28 4.57
N GLU A 73 8.34 6.29 5.77
CA GLU A 73 8.56 5.09 6.56
C GLU A 73 7.82 5.27 7.88
N LYS A 74 7.10 4.24 8.31
CA LYS A 74 6.40 4.20 9.58
C LYS A 74 6.67 2.90 10.30
N ASN A 75 6.70 3.02 11.60
CA ASN A 75 6.74 1.87 12.47
C ASN A 75 5.30 1.35 12.68
N GLY A 76 5.10 0.06 12.47
CA GLY A 76 3.80 -0.62 12.46
C GLY A 76 3.09 -0.57 11.11
N LEU A 77 2.64 -1.74 10.64
CA LEU A 77 1.82 -1.86 9.43
C LEU A 77 0.53 -1.04 9.51
N PHE A 78 -0.11 -1.00 10.68
CA PHE A 78 -1.38 -0.29 10.85
C PHE A 78 -1.24 1.22 10.60
N ASN A 79 -0.22 1.85 11.19
CA ASN A 79 0.09 3.27 10.99
C ASN A 79 0.46 3.57 9.54
N ALA A 80 1.23 2.66 8.93
CA ALA A 80 1.62 2.76 7.53
C ALA A 80 0.40 2.68 6.60
N LEU A 81 -0.51 1.75 6.87
CA LEU A 81 -1.73 1.55 6.11
C LEU A 81 -2.69 2.73 6.24
N ASP A 82 -2.90 3.26 7.45
CA ASP A 82 -3.78 4.42 7.65
C ASP A 82 -3.25 5.67 6.93
N LEU A 83 -1.93 5.92 7.03
CA LEU A 83 -1.29 7.02 6.30
C LEU A 83 -1.38 6.84 4.78
N GLY A 84 -1.13 5.62 4.30
CA GLY A 84 -1.26 5.25 2.90
C GLY A 84 -2.67 5.49 2.38
N ALA A 85 -3.68 4.99 3.11
CA ALA A 85 -5.08 5.20 2.77
C ALA A 85 -5.45 6.68 2.71
N ALA A 86 -5.05 7.47 3.71
CA ALA A 86 -5.28 8.91 3.72
C ALA A 86 -4.61 9.63 2.53
N TRP A 87 -3.42 9.18 2.11
CA TRP A 87 -2.75 9.71 0.93
C TRP A 87 -3.49 9.37 -0.35
N LEU A 88 -3.89 8.11 -0.52
CA LEU A 88 -4.64 7.64 -1.67
C LEU A 88 -5.95 8.41 -1.81
N GLU A 89 -6.78 8.41 -0.76
CA GLU A 89 -8.06 9.11 -0.75
C GLU A 89 -7.91 10.61 -1.06
N ARG A 90 -6.84 11.23 -0.56
CA ARG A 90 -6.57 12.65 -0.82
C ARG A 90 -6.12 12.93 -2.25
N GLN A 91 -5.39 12.02 -2.89
CA GLN A 91 -5.02 12.17 -4.30
C GLN A 91 -6.21 11.88 -5.22
N LEU A 92 -6.97 10.82 -4.93
CA LEU A 92 -8.16 10.48 -5.70
C LEU A 92 -9.25 11.55 -5.62
N LYS A 93 -9.36 12.27 -4.49
CA LYS A 93 -10.24 13.44 -4.37
C LYS A 93 -9.73 14.70 -5.08
N LYS A 94 -8.47 14.74 -5.48
CA LYS A 94 -7.86 15.90 -6.14
C LYS A 94 -7.95 15.85 -7.67
N GLY A 95 -8.17 14.66 -8.24
CA GLY A 95 -8.53 14.47 -9.65
C GLY A 95 -10.03 14.58 -9.83
#